data_AF-A0A199VYV3-F1
#
_entry.id   AF-A0A199VYV3-F1
#
_cell.length_a   1.000
_cell.length_b   1.000
_cell.length_c   1.000
_cell.angle_alpha   90.00
_cell.angle_beta   90.00
_cell.angle_gamma   90.00
#
_symmetry.space_group_name_H-M   'P 1'
#
loop_
_entity.id
_entity.type
_entity.pdbx_description
1 polymer ?
#
loop_
_entity_poly.entity_id
_entity_poly.type
_entity_poly.pdbx_seq_one_letter_code
_entity_poly.pdbx_strand_id
1 'polypeptide(L)'
;MDSAAAARRGGGGGGLWDGLYRVLMRRNSVYVTFVVAGAFIGERMVDYGVHKLWDYNNVGIKSCYKFHSSLERELRAKSIKITEAFKLK
;
A
#
# COMPACT_ATOMS: atom_id res chain seq x y z
N MET A 1 -51.93 -22.40 27.73
CA MET A 1 -51.94 -22.11 26.28
C MET A 1 -50.59 -21.51 25.93
N ASP A 2 -49.54 -22.34 25.96
CA ASP A 2 -48.15 -21.89 26.11
C ASP A 2 -47.30 -22.55 25.02
N SER A 3 -47.45 -22.10 23.77
CA SER A 3 -46.60 -22.58 22.67
C SER A 3 -46.22 -21.49 21.66
N ALA A 4 -46.73 -20.27 21.78
CA ALA A 4 -46.41 -19.16 20.87
C ALA A 4 -45.10 -18.41 21.22
N ALA A 5 -44.55 -18.58 22.44
CA ALA A 5 -43.42 -17.80 22.92
C ALA A 5 -42.03 -18.44 22.66
N ALA A 6 -41.97 -19.74 22.35
CA ALA A 6 -40.70 -20.47 22.20
C ALA A 6 -40.08 -20.40 20.79
N ALA A 7 -40.88 -20.15 19.74
CA ALA A 7 -40.38 -20.09 18.37
C ALA A 7 -39.53 -18.84 18.05
N ARG A 8 -39.50 -17.85 18.96
CA ARG A 8 -38.75 -16.59 18.78
C ARG A 8 -37.37 -16.61 19.46
N ARG A 9 -36.97 -17.74 20.06
CA ARG A 9 -35.73 -17.91 20.83
C ARG A 9 -34.83 -19.01 20.27
N GLY A 10 -34.79 -19.17 18.94
CA GLY A 10 -33.85 -20.06 18.26
C GLY A 10 -32.99 -19.30 17.27
N GLY A 11 -31.77 -18.91 17.68
CA GLY A 11 -30.71 -18.55 16.74
C GLY A 11 -30.10 -17.15 16.86
N GLY A 12 -30.09 -16.53 18.04
CA GLY A 12 -29.10 -15.49 18.31
C GLY A 12 -27.70 -16.12 18.38
N GLY A 13 -26.70 -15.51 17.75
CA GLY A 13 -25.30 -15.73 18.11
C GLY A 13 -24.40 -16.42 17.09
N GLY A 14 -24.34 -15.90 15.88
CA GLY A 14 -23.15 -16.05 15.04
C GLY A 14 -22.88 -14.71 14.37
N GLY A 15 -21.94 -13.93 14.90
CA GLY A 15 -21.64 -12.59 14.39
C GLY A 15 -21.26 -12.60 12.91
N LEU A 16 -21.05 -11.42 12.31
CA LEU A 16 -20.57 -11.27 10.92
C LEU A 16 -19.39 -12.23 10.61
N TRP A 17 -18.50 -12.42 11.59
CA TRP A 17 -17.38 -13.34 11.56
C TRP A 17 -17.75 -14.82 11.48
N ASP A 18 -18.82 -15.26 12.15
CA ASP A 18 -19.34 -16.64 12.11
C ASP A 18 -20.00 -16.93 10.74
N GLY A 19 -20.72 -15.93 10.21
CA GLY A 19 -21.25 -15.96 8.85
C GLY A 19 -20.14 -16.05 7.79
N LEU A 20 -19.10 -15.23 7.92
CA LEU A 20 -17.93 -15.26 7.03
C LEU A 20 -17.17 -16.60 7.14
N TYR A 21 -17.01 -17.12 8.34
CA TYR A 21 -16.36 -18.40 8.60
C TYR A 21 -17.13 -19.56 7.97
N ARG A 22 -18.46 -19.60 8.12
CA ARG A 22 -19.31 -20.61 7.46
C ARG A 22 -19.28 -20.52 5.93
N VAL A 23 -19.01 -19.36 5.36
CA VAL A 23 -18.93 -19.20 3.90
C VAL A 23 -17.54 -19.58 3.39
N LEU A 24 -16.48 -19.11 4.04
CA LEU A 24 -15.11 -19.29 3.56
C LEU A 24 -14.47 -20.62 3.98
N MET A 25 -14.77 -21.13 5.18
CA MET A 25 -14.12 -22.33 5.72
C MET A 25 -14.93 -23.64 5.56
N ARG A 26 -16.17 -23.59 5.06
CA ARG A 26 -17.04 -24.78 5.04
C ARG A 26 -16.63 -25.87 4.04
N ARG A 27 -15.83 -25.55 3.02
CA ARG A 27 -15.31 -26.53 2.05
C ARG A 27 -13.83 -26.28 1.79
N ASN A 28 -13.01 -27.33 1.87
CA ASN A 28 -11.56 -27.27 1.65
C ASN A 28 -11.18 -26.53 0.36
N SER A 29 -11.95 -26.71 -0.73
CA SER A 29 -11.71 -25.99 -1.98
C SER A 29 -11.92 -24.48 -1.85
N VAL A 30 -12.96 -24.04 -1.14
CA VAL A 30 -13.30 -22.62 -0.95
C VAL A 30 -12.24 -21.93 -0.10
N TYR A 31 -11.80 -22.57 0.99
CA TYR A 31 -10.72 -22.05 1.83
C TYR A 31 -9.42 -21.85 1.03
N VAL A 32 -8.99 -22.87 0.28
CA VAL A 32 -7.74 -22.80 -0.51
C VAL A 32 -7.83 -21.73 -1.58
N THR A 33 -8.95 -21.62 -2.30
CA THR A 33 -9.12 -20.56 -3.31
C THR A 33 -9.12 -19.17 -2.70
N PHE A 34 -9.72 -18.98 -1.52
CA PHE A 34 -9.73 -17.70 -0.83
C PHE A 34 -8.33 -17.33 -0.33
N VAL A 35 -7.57 -18.29 0.20
CA VAL A 35 -6.18 -18.08 0.62
C VAL A 35 -5.30 -17.71 -0.58
N VAL A 36 -5.41 -18.45 -1.68
CA VAL A 36 -4.64 -18.18 -2.90
C VAL A 36 -5.01 -16.81 -3.49
N ALA A 37 -6.30 -16.51 -3.65
CA ALA A 37 -6.76 -15.23 -4.16
C ALA A 37 -6.37 -14.06 -3.25
N GLY A 38 -6.48 -14.24 -1.92
CA GLY A 38 -6.07 -13.26 -0.92
C GLY A 38 -4.57 -12.98 -0.96
N ALA A 39 -3.74 -14.02 -1.18
CA ALA A 39 -2.29 -13.86 -1.31
C ALA A 39 -1.92 -13.03 -2.55
N PHE A 40 -2.53 -13.32 -3.71
CA PHE A 40 -2.29 -12.55 -4.94
C PHE A 40 -2.68 -11.07 -4.82
N ILE A 41 -3.80 -10.79 -4.17
CA ILE A 41 -4.25 -9.41 -3.94
C ILE A 41 -3.39 -8.72 -2.87
N GLY A 42 -3.02 -9.47 -1.83
CA GLY A 42 -2.20 -8.99 -0.72
C GLY A 42 -0.82 -8.53 -1.16
N GLU A 43 -0.15 -9.27 -2.05
CA GLU A 43 1.17 -8.91 -2.58
C GLU A 43 1.17 -7.49 -3.17
N ARG A 44 0.22 -7.19 -4.08
CA ARG A 44 0.11 -5.87 -4.70
C ARG A 44 -0.27 -4.78 -3.71
N MET A 45 -1.21 -5.05 -2.81
CA MET A 45 -1.61 -4.06 -1.81
C MET A 45 -0.47 -3.70 -0.86
N VAL A 46 0.32 -4.69 -0.44
CA VAL A 46 1.47 -4.46 0.46
C VAL A 46 2.55 -3.68 -0.26
N ASP A 47 2.91 -4.02 -1.50
CA ASP A 47 3.88 -3.26 -2.29
C ASP A 47 3.45 -1.79 -2.46
N TYR A 48 2.20 -1.54 -2.87
CA TYR A 48 1.71 -0.17 -3.01
C TYR A 48 1.64 0.57 -1.67
N GLY A 49 1.23 -0.12 -0.60
CA GLY A 49 1.13 0.46 0.74
C GLY A 49 2.48 0.86 1.31
N VAL A 50 3.45 -0.06 1.27
CA VAL A 50 4.80 0.15 1.80
C VAL A 50 5.53 1.23 1.01
N HIS A 51 5.45 1.20 -0.33
CA HIS A 51 6.11 2.20 -1.16
C HIS A 51 5.53 3.59 -0.91
N LYS A 52 4.21 3.71 -0.72
CA LYS A 52 3.55 4.98 -0.39
C LYS A 52 3.90 5.45 1.01
N LEU A 53 3.92 4.57 2.01
CA LEU A 53 4.35 4.93 3.37
C LEU A 53 5.80 5.40 3.39
N TRP A 54 6.67 4.73 2.64
CA TRP A 54 8.09 5.07 2.53
C TRP A 54 8.31 6.41 1.82
N ASP A 55 7.54 6.68 0.75
CA ASP A 55 7.56 7.98 0.08
C ASP A 55 7.07 9.10 1.01
N TYR A 56 6.02 8.85 1.79
CA TYR A 56 5.49 9.80 2.78
C TYR A 56 6.47 10.10 3.91
N ASN A 57 7.24 9.11 4.36
CA ASN A 57 8.21 9.30 5.44
C ASN A 57 9.53 9.96 4.96
N ASN A 58 9.91 9.81 3.69
CA ASN A 58 11.21 10.28 3.16
C ASN A 58 11.12 11.47 2.19
N VAL A 59 10.05 12.26 2.22
CA VAL A 59 9.81 13.42 1.33
C VAL A 59 10.99 14.40 1.30
N GLY A 60 11.67 14.61 2.43
CA GLY A 60 12.79 15.55 2.55
C GLY A 60 14.06 15.13 1.79
N ILE A 61 14.29 13.82 1.67
CA ILE A 61 15.51 13.28 1.05
C ILE A 61 15.43 13.43 -0.49
N LYS A 62 14.26 13.15 -1.09
CA LYS A 62 14.07 13.25 -2.55
C LYS A 62 14.16 14.69 -3.06
N SER A 63 13.69 15.65 -2.28
CA SER A 63 13.76 17.08 -2.62
C SER A 63 15.20 17.61 -2.52
N CYS A 64 15.93 17.21 -1.48
CA CYS A 64 17.32 17.62 -1.28
C CYS A 64 18.25 17.14 -2.41
N TYR A 65 18.16 15.87 -2.86
CA TYR A 65 18.95 15.40 -4.00
C TYR A 65 18.56 16.07 -5.34
N LYS A 66 17.27 16.38 -5.52
CA LYS A 66 16.79 17.06 -6.73
C LYS A 66 17.27 18.51 -6.80
N PHE A 67 17.34 19.18 -5.65
CA PHE A 67 17.90 20.53 -5.54
C PHE A 67 19.42 20.52 -5.70
N HIS A 68 20.12 19.59 -5.02
CA HIS A 68 21.57 19.42 -5.12
C HIS A 68 22.04 19.17 -6.55
N SER A 69 21.37 18.27 -7.28
CA SER A 69 21.68 18.00 -8.70
C SER A 69 21.32 19.15 -9.65
N SER A 70 20.44 20.06 -9.25
CA SER A 70 20.14 21.28 -10.02
C SER A 70 21.26 22.30 -9.86
N LEU A 71 21.75 22.51 -8.64
CA LEU A 71 22.85 23.43 -8.36
C LEU A 71 24.17 22.96 -8.99
N GLU A 72 24.49 21.67 -8.92
CA GLU A 72 25.65 21.08 -9.60
C GLU A 72 25.64 21.36 -11.11
N ARG A 73 24.46 21.35 -11.75
CA ARG A 73 24.33 21.65 -13.19
C ARG A 73 24.55 23.13 -13.49
N GLU A 74 24.00 24.02 -12.67
CA GLU A 74 24.23 25.45 -12.83
C GLU A 74 25.69 25.84 -12.59
N LEU A 75 26.33 25.27 -11.56
CA LEU A 75 27.73 25.53 -11.25
C LEU A 75 28.65 25.04 -12.37
N ARG A 76 28.40 23.84 -12.93
CA ARG A 76 29.15 23.35 -14.10
C ARG A 76 28.96 24.23 -15.33
N ALA A 77 27.73 24.66 -15.61
CA ALA A 77 27.45 25.54 -16.73
C ALA A 77 28.13 26.92 -16.59
N LYS A 78 28.16 27.48 -15.37
CA LYS A 78 28.87 28.73 -15.07
C LYS A 78 30.39 28.57 -15.17
N SER A 79 30.93 27.45 -14.72
CA SER A 79 32.36 27.15 -14.81
C SER A 79 32.86 27.07 -16.26
N ILE A 80 32.12 26.39 -17.14
CA ILE A 80 32.48 26.28 -18.56
C ILE A 80 32.52 27.65 -19.24
N LYS A 81 31.52 28.51 -19.00
CA LYS A 81 31.47 29.86 -19.57
C LYS A 81 32.63 30.74 -19.13
N ILE A 82 33.05 30.62 -17.87
CA ILE A 82 34.22 31.34 -17.35
C ILE A 82 35.50 30.86 -18.03
N THR A 83 35.66 29.55 -18.23
CA THR A 83 36.83 28.99 -18.93
C THR A 83 36.88 29.45 -20.38
N GLU A 84 35.75 29.53 -21.08
CA GLU A 84 35.70 30.10 -22.44
C GLU A 84 36.01 31.59 -22.46
N ALA A 85 35.47 32.38 -21.53
CA ALA A 85 35.76 33.80 -21.43
C ALA A 85 37.24 34.10 -21.14
N PHE A 86 37.94 33.22 -20.42
CA PHE A 86 39.37 33.33 -20.17
C PHE A 86 40.22 32.94 -21.38
N LYS A 87 39.77 31.98 -22.22
CA LYS A 87 40.48 31.60 -23.46
C LYS A 87 40.38 32.64 -24.58
N LEU A 88 39.41 33.53 -24.51
CA LEU A 88 39.15 34.58 -25.52
C LEU A 88 39.86 35.91 -25.21
N LYS A 89 40.65 35.97 -24.14
CA LYS A 89 41.45 37.13 -23.75
C LYS A 89 42.93 36.83 -23.89
#